data_AF-A0A7L9BE60-F1
#
_entry.id   AF-A0A7L9BE60-F1
#
_cell.length_a   1.000
_cell.length_b   1.000
_cell.length_c   1.000
_cell.angle_alpha   90.00
_cell.angle_beta   90.00
_cell.angle_gamma   90.00
#
_symmetry.space_group_name_H-M   'P 1'
#
loop_
_entity.id
_entity.type
_entity.pdbx_description
1 polymer ?
#
loop_
_entity_poly.entity_id
_entity_poly.type
_entity_poly.pdbx_seq_one_letter_code
_entity_poly.pdbx_strand_id
1 'polypeptide(L)'
;MKISRLSMVISFVLIGAATFGQAQSYAFKVVANKGNNEVKSGDSWQPVKTGATLKPNDEIKVADNAYIGLFHASGKPMEIKTAGSYKVSALESQVSAGGSSVLNKYTDFILSSNSEEKKNKLSATGAVHRGTADDISVMLPSNQYSSVFNNVAVIRWESNKTKGPFVVNIVNMFGDNVARIETADTRIELNLNDTRFSDLSALLIEVSAKNDAKIASEQYLIKKLSPADQEKMKKSLNEISSEVSEPTALNKFFLAGFYEEKGLLIDAIAAYEETIRLAPDVPFYAEAYNDFLIRQGLKKK
;
A
#
# COMPACT_ATOMS: atom_id res chain seq x y z
N MET A 1 20.49 -77.40 0.72
CA MET A 1 19.17 -76.77 0.92
C MET A 1 19.13 -76.06 2.27
N LYS A 2 19.30 -74.75 2.30
CA LYS A 2 19.03 -73.89 3.46
C LYS A 2 18.56 -72.54 2.93
N ILE A 3 17.25 -72.35 2.91
CA ILE A 3 16.61 -71.04 2.69
C ILE A 3 15.74 -70.84 3.91
N SER A 4 16.11 -69.92 4.79
CA SER A 4 15.17 -69.12 5.60
C SER A 4 15.96 -68.07 6.37
N ARG A 5 15.28 -66.96 6.68
CA ARG A 5 15.73 -65.78 7.43
C ARG A 5 16.24 -64.58 6.61
N LEU A 6 15.59 -64.27 5.50
CA LEU A 6 15.73 -62.94 4.88
C LEU A 6 14.38 -62.43 4.32
N SER A 7 13.32 -62.45 5.12
CA SER A 7 12.03 -61.87 4.70
C SER A 7 11.25 -61.18 5.82
N MET A 8 11.87 -60.88 6.97
CA MET A 8 11.17 -60.26 8.11
C MET A 8 11.90 -59.07 8.71
N VAL A 9 12.51 -58.22 7.87
CA VAL A 9 13.06 -56.92 8.29
C VAL A 9 12.62 -55.78 7.35
N ILE A 10 12.03 -56.07 6.19
CA ILE A 10 11.63 -55.05 5.20
C ILE A 10 10.21 -54.47 5.46
N SER A 11 9.43 -55.04 6.40
CA SER A 11 8.10 -54.51 6.73
C SER A 11 8.06 -53.48 7.87
N PHE A 12 9.18 -53.15 8.51
CA PHE A 12 9.19 -52.18 9.63
C PHE A 12 9.82 -50.82 9.31
N VAL A 13 10.34 -50.62 8.10
CA VAL A 13 10.97 -49.34 7.68
C VAL A 13 10.04 -48.47 6.83
N LEU A 14 8.87 -48.97 6.42
CA LEU A 14 7.96 -48.30 5.50
C LEU A 14 6.72 -47.63 6.14
N ILE A 15 6.59 -47.63 7.47
CA ILE A 15 5.47 -46.99 8.18
C ILE A 15 5.86 -45.64 8.82
N GLY A 16 7.15 -45.27 8.80
CA GLY A 16 7.65 -44.06 9.46
C GLY A 16 7.69 -42.75 8.64
N ALA A 17 7.26 -42.76 7.36
CA ALA A 17 7.48 -41.63 6.44
C ALA A 17 6.19 -40.95 5.94
N ALA A 18 5.10 -41.03 6.72
CA ALA A 18 3.83 -40.36 6.38
C ALA A 18 3.40 -39.29 7.40
N THR A 19 4.32 -38.77 8.22
CA THR A 19 4.13 -37.44 8.83
C THR A 19 4.67 -36.38 7.89
N PHE A 20 4.05 -36.27 6.70
CA PHE A 20 3.99 -34.97 6.06
C PHE A 20 3.34 -34.05 7.08
N GLY A 21 4.14 -33.15 7.66
CA GLY A 21 3.59 -31.99 8.33
C GLY A 21 2.65 -31.33 7.33
N GLN A 22 1.34 -31.50 7.55
CA GLN A 22 0.35 -30.62 6.99
C GLN A 22 0.80 -29.25 7.49
N ALA A 23 1.42 -28.45 6.62
CA ALA A 23 1.57 -27.04 6.88
C ALA A 23 0.14 -26.56 7.14
N GLN A 24 -0.21 -26.37 8.42
CA GLN A 24 -1.56 -26.03 8.80
C GLN A 24 -1.85 -24.71 8.11
N SER A 25 -2.68 -24.77 7.05
CA SER A 25 -2.95 -23.61 6.21
C SER A 25 -3.51 -22.52 7.09
N TYR A 26 -2.91 -21.33 7.05
CA TYR A 26 -3.49 -20.17 7.71
C TYR A 26 -4.80 -19.80 6.98
N ALA A 27 -5.78 -19.31 7.72
CA ALA A 27 -7.01 -18.74 7.15
C ALA A 27 -6.75 -17.28 6.74
N PHE A 28 -6.11 -16.49 7.61
CA PHE A 28 -5.87 -15.07 7.36
C PHE A 28 -4.44 -14.65 7.70
N LYS A 29 -3.96 -13.60 7.05
CA LYS A 29 -2.84 -12.76 7.48
C LYS A 29 -3.39 -11.45 8.03
N VAL A 30 -2.82 -10.95 9.12
CA VAL A 30 -3.14 -9.62 9.66
C VAL A 30 -2.36 -8.57 8.87
N VAL A 31 -3.05 -7.63 8.25
CA VAL A 31 -2.46 -6.57 7.42
C VAL A 31 -2.45 -5.23 8.14
N ALA A 32 -3.44 -4.96 8.99
CA ALA A 32 -3.54 -3.74 9.77
C ALA A 32 -4.15 -4.04 11.14
N ASN A 33 -3.66 -3.35 12.17
CA ASN A 33 -4.13 -3.51 13.54
C ASN A 33 -4.17 -2.16 14.26
N LYS A 34 -5.31 -1.81 14.86
CA LYS A 34 -5.50 -0.66 15.74
C LYS A 34 -6.21 -1.12 17.01
N GLY A 35 -5.68 -0.73 18.16
CA GLY A 35 -6.23 -1.06 19.48
C GLY A 35 -5.60 -2.32 20.09
N ASN A 36 -6.02 -2.63 21.32
CA ASN A 36 -5.50 -3.76 22.10
C ASN A 36 -6.20 -5.07 21.72
N ASN A 37 -6.13 -5.42 20.44
CA ASN A 37 -6.72 -6.66 19.93
C ASN A 37 -5.88 -7.87 20.33
N GLU A 38 -6.54 -8.99 20.60
CA GLU A 38 -5.89 -10.21 21.05
C GLU A 38 -6.25 -11.38 20.13
N VAL A 39 -5.32 -12.32 19.96
CA VAL A 39 -5.52 -13.61 19.31
C VAL A 39 -5.23 -14.72 20.31
N LYS A 40 -6.04 -15.77 20.28
CA LYS A 40 -5.83 -16.99 21.03
C LYS A 40 -5.52 -18.13 20.07
N SER A 41 -4.26 -18.59 20.10
CA SER A 41 -3.79 -19.79 19.40
C SER A 41 -3.38 -20.83 20.45
N GLY A 42 -4.30 -21.76 20.77
CA GLY A 42 -4.15 -22.65 21.92
C GLY A 42 -4.85 -22.09 23.15
N ASP A 43 -4.17 -22.00 24.30
CA ASP A 43 -4.82 -21.68 25.59
C ASP A 43 -4.68 -20.23 26.05
N SER A 44 -3.75 -19.46 25.51
CA SER A 44 -3.47 -18.08 25.94
C SER A 44 -3.86 -17.02 24.90
N TRP A 45 -4.38 -15.90 25.39
CA TRP A 45 -4.57 -14.68 24.61
C TRP A 45 -3.24 -13.94 24.49
N GLN A 46 -2.92 -13.46 23.29
CA GLN A 46 -1.72 -12.71 22.99
C GLN A 46 -2.07 -11.49 22.12
N PRO A 47 -1.34 -10.38 22.18
CA PRO A 47 -1.59 -9.23 21.31
C PRO A 47 -1.50 -9.58 19.82
N VAL A 48 -2.45 -9.11 19.03
CA VAL A 48 -2.42 -9.22 17.58
C VAL A 48 -1.28 -8.36 17.03
N LYS A 49 -0.49 -8.91 16.10
CA LYS A 49 0.58 -8.19 15.41
C LYS A 49 0.32 -8.18 13.90
N THR A 50 0.63 -7.07 13.24
CA THR A 50 0.67 -7.03 11.77
C THR A 50 1.67 -8.08 11.25
N GLY A 51 1.31 -8.77 10.18
CA GLY A 51 2.04 -9.90 9.62
C GLY A 51 1.78 -11.25 10.30
N ALA A 52 1.06 -11.29 11.42
CA ALA A 52 0.68 -12.55 12.05
C ALA A 52 -0.26 -13.36 11.15
N THR A 53 -0.09 -14.69 11.17
CA THR A 53 -1.01 -15.62 10.53
C THR A 53 -2.02 -16.11 11.56
N LEU A 54 -3.27 -16.25 11.13
CA LEU A 54 -4.39 -16.73 11.91
C LEU A 54 -4.86 -18.06 11.34
N LYS A 55 -4.97 -19.07 12.19
CA LYS A 55 -5.41 -20.42 11.82
C LYS A 55 -6.92 -20.57 12.01
N PRO A 56 -7.59 -21.48 11.29
CA PRO A 56 -9.05 -21.68 11.40
C PRO A 56 -9.56 -21.94 12.83
N ASN A 57 -8.73 -22.53 13.68
CA ASN A 57 -9.05 -22.86 15.07
C ASN A 57 -8.71 -21.76 16.09
N ASP A 58 -8.17 -20.63 15.64
CA ASP A 58 -7.88 -19.49 16.51
C ASP A 58 -9.15 -18.70 16.84
N GLU A 59 -9.07 -17.88 17.89
CA GLU A 59 -10.07 -16.87 18.22
C GLU A 59 -9.42 -15.48 18.23
N ILE A 60 -10.16 -14.47 17.76
CA ILE A 60 -9.74 -13.07 17.79
C ILE A 60 -10.69 -12.31 18.70
N LYS A 61 -10.14 -11.47 19.57
CA LYS A 61 -10.89 -10.49 20.34
C LYS A 61 -10.56 -9.09 19.82
N VAL A 62 -11.58 -8.40 19.33
CA VAL A 62 -11.51 -7.02 18.88
C VAL A 62 -12.00 -6.12 20.00
N ALA A 63 -11.16 -5.18 20.43
CA ALA A 63 -11.50 -4.24 21.50
C ALA A 63 -12.49 -3.16 21.03
N ASP A 64 -13.03 -2.38 21.96
CA ASP A 64 -13.85 -1.21 21.63
C ASP A 64 -13.04 -0.18 20.84
N ASN A 65 -13.68 0.42 19.84
CA ASN A 65 -13.07 1.38 18.90
C ASN A 65 -11.80 0.85 18.21
N ALA A 66 -11.66 -0.47 18.09
CA ALA A 66 -10.52 -1.11 17.45
C ALA A 66 -10.80 -1.45 15.98
N TYR A 67 -9.74 -1.80 15.27
CA TYR A 67 -9.81 -2.18 13.86
C TYR A 67 -8.80 -3.28 13.56
N ILE A 68 -9.21 -4.29 12.81
CA ILE A 68 -8.32 -5.31 12.24
C ILE A 68 -8.60 -5.43 10.74
N GLY A 69 -7.56 -5.22 9.93
CA GLY A 69 -7.54 -5.55 8.52
C GLY A 69 -6.92 -6.93 8.34
N LEU A 70 -7.68 -7.84 7.73
CA LEU A 70 -7.31 -9.22 7.47
C LEU A 70 -7.23 -9.48 5.97
N PHE A 71 -6.39 -10.42 5.59
CA PHE A 71 -6.28 -10.91 4.23
C PHE A 71 -6.37 -12.43 4.21
N HIS A 72 -7.45 -12.93 3.63
CA HIS A 72 -7.76 -14.35 3.58
C HIS A 72 -6.82 -15.09 2.63
N ALA A 73 -6.55 -16.37 2.89
CA ALA A 73 -5.71 -17.22 2.04
C ALA A 73 -6.23 -17.37 0.61
N SER A 74 -7.54 -17.18 0.39
CA SER A 74 -8.14 -17.10 -0.96
C SER A 74 -7.84 -15.77 -1.69
N GLY A 75 -7.11 -14.86 -1.06
CA GLY A 75 -6.79 -13.57 -1.63
C GLY A 75 -7.83 -12.47 -1.43
N LYS A 76 -8.76 -12.62 -0.48
CA LYS A 76 -9.81 -11.63 -0.22
C LYS A 76 -9.51 -10.79 1.03
N PRO A 77 -9.57 -9.45 0.95
CA PRO A 77 -9.49 -8.59 2.12
C PRO A 77 -10.77 -8.66 2.97
N MET A 78 -10.62 -8.48 4.28
CA MET A 78 -11.72 -8.39 5.25
C MET A 78 -11.37 -7.38 6.34
N GLU A 79 -12.34 -6.56 6.76
CA GLU A 79 -12.17 -5.60 7.85
C GLU A 79 -13.08 -5.99 9.03
N ILE A 80 -12.56 -5.92 10.25
CA ILE A 80 -13.35 -6.09 11.48
C ILE A 80 -13.28 -4.79 12.28
N LYS A 81 -14.42 -4.13 12.44
CA LYS A 81 -14.56 -2.83 13.13
C LYS A 81 -15.40 -2.93 14.42
N THR A 82 -16.18 -4.00 14.55
CA THR A 82 -17.07 -4.21 15.68
C THR A 82 -16.34 -4.96 16.78
N ALA A 83 -16.36 -4.42 17.99
CA ALA A 83 -15.81 -5.07 19.16
C ALA A 83 -16.50 -6.42 19.41
N GLY A 84 -15.74 -7.40 19.91
CA GLY A 84 -16.26 -8.72 20.22
C GLY A 84 -15.25 -9.83 20.02
N SER A 85 -15.68 -11.06 20.33
CA SER A 85 -14.89 -12.27 20.12
C SER A 85 -15.38 -13.02 18.88
N TYR A 86 -14.46 -13.37 18.00
CA TYR A 86 -14.72 -14.01 16.72
C TYR A 86 -13.90 -15.29 16.60
N LYS A 87 -14.55 -16.39 16.24
CA LYS A 87 -13.83 -17.59 15.79
C LYS A 87 -13.31 -17.35 14.38
N VAL A 88 -12.05 -17.68 14.12
CA VAL A 88 -11.46 -17.48 12.79
C VAL A 88 -12.19 -18.29 11.72
N SER A 89 -12.58 -19.52 12.02
CA SER A 89 -13.44 -20.34 11.15
C SER A 89 -14.79 -19.70 10.81
N ALA A 90 -15.39 -18.94 11.73
CA ALA A 90 -16.63 -18.23 11.46
C ALA A 90 -16.39 -17.04 10.50
N LEU A 91 -15.29 -16.31 10.67
CA LEU A 91 -14.87 -15.25 9.75
C LEU A 91 -14.56 -15.82 8.35
N GLU A 92 -13.85 -16.96 8.29
CA GLU A 92 -13.53 -17.66 7.04
C GLU A 92 -14.79 -18.03 6.27
N SER A 93 -15.84 -18.49 6.95
CA SER A 93 -17.12 -18.83 6.32
C SER A 93 -17.84 -17.64 5.67
N GLN A 94 -17.52 -16.40 6.06
CA GLN A 94 -18.06 -15.18 5.46
C GLN A 94 -17.31 -14.79 4.19
N VAL A 95 -16.13 -15.36 3.95
CA VAL A 95 -15.37 -15.13 2.72
C VAL A 95 -15.89 -16.08 1.66
N SER A 96 -16.48 -15.54 0.60
CA SER A 96 -16.88 -16.35 -0.56
C SER A 96 -15.65 -17.08 -1.12
N ALA A 97 -15.75 -18.41 -1.31
CA ALA A 97 -14.67 -19.22 -1.85
C ALA A 97 -14.14 -18.62 -3.18
N GLY A 98 -12.84 -18.40 -3.23
CA GLY A 98 -12.12 -17.94 -4.42
C GLY A 98 -10.81 -18.72 -4.57
N GLY A 99 -10.30 -18.84 -5.80
CA GLY A 99 -8.97 -19.40 -6.05
C GLY A 99 -7.86 -18.50 -5.51
N SER A 100 -6.63 -19.00 -5.49
CA SER A 100 -5.45 -18.17 -5.15
C SER A 100 -5.39 -16.92 -6.05
N SER A 101 -5.47 -15.73 -5.45
CA SER A 101 -5.50 -14.46 -6.18
C SER A 101 -4.10 -13.88 -6.40
N VAL A 102 -3.95 -13.09 -7.47
CA VAL A 102 -2.79 -12.23 -7.71
C VAL A 102 -2.58 -11.26 -6.54
N LEU A 103 -3.64 -10.92 -5.79
CA LEU A 103 -3.60 -10.05 -4.61
C LEU A 103 -2.68 -10.57 -3.48
N ASN A 104 -2.39 -11.87 -3.46
CA ASN A 104 -1.41 -12.46 -2.53
C ASN A 104 -0.02 -11.82 -2.69
N LYS A 105 0.40 -11.52 -3.92
CA LYS A 105 1.71 -10.89 -4.20
C LYS A 105 1.77 -9.48 -3.60
N TYR A 106 0.71 -8.70 -3.77
CA TYR A 106 0.62 -7.35 -3.22
C TYR A 106 0.52 -7.35 -1.70
N THR A 107 -0.08 -8.38 -1.09
CA THR A 107 -0.06 -8.58 0.36
C THR A 107 1.35 -8.80 0.88
N ASP A 108 2.09 -9.70 0.26
CA ASP A 108 3.48 -9.96 0.66
C ASP A 108 4.37 -8.74 0.40
N PHE A 109 4.14 -8.01 -0.69
CA PHE A 109 4.77 -6.72 -0.94
C PHE A 109 4.50 -5.73 0.19
N ILE A 110 3.24 -5.48 0.54
CA ILE A 110 2.82 -4.56 1.61
C ILE A 110 3.45 -4.97 2.95
N LEU A 111 3.34 -6.25 3.34
CA LEU A 111 3.88 -6.73 4.62
C LEU A 111 5.41 -6.62 4.65
N SER A 112 6.09 -6.93 3.54
CA SER A 112 7.55 -6.84 3.47
C SER A 112 8.07 -5.41 3.38
N SER A 113 7.33 -4.49 2.75
CA SER A 113 7.69 -3.08 2.61
C SER A 113 7.49 -2.30 3.92
N ASN A 114 6.57 -2.77 4.78
CA ASN A 114 6.29 -2.18 6.08
C ASN A 114 7.00 -2.92 7.25
N SER A 115 7.89 -3.87 6.96
CA SER A 115 8.65 -4.58 8.01
C SER A 115 9.81 -3.71 8.53
N GLU A 116 10.10 -3.84 9.83
CA GLU A 116 11.20 -3.10 10.50
C GLU A 116 12.58 -3.31 9.85
N GLU A 117 12.80 -4.50 9.26
CA GLU A 117 14.05 -4.83 8.56
C GLU A 117 14.25 -4.00 7.28
N LYS A 118 13.18 -3.75 6.52
CA LYS A 118 13.24 -2.93 5.30
C LYS A 118 13.23 -1.44 5.62
N LYS A 119 12.55 -1.00 6.69
CA LYS A 119 12.63 0.41 7.18
C LYS A 119 14.07 0.85 7.44
N ASN A 120 14.94 -0.07 7.85
CA ASN A 120 16.34 0.23 8.16
C ASN A 120 17.32 0.05 6.98
N LYS A 121 16.94 -0.64 5.90
CA LYS A 121 17.82 -0.97 4.75
C LYS A 121 17.56 -0.14 3.48
N LEU A 122 16.47 0.61 3.41
CA LEU A 122 16.00 1.25 2.18
C LEU A 122 16.33 2.74 2.04
N SER A 123 17.16 3.30 2.92
CA SER A 123 17.82 4.61 2.68
C SER A 123 18.84 4.59 1.53
N ALA A 124 18.93 3.48 0.78
CA ALA A 124 19.96 3.18 -0.20
C ALA A 124 19.51 3.23 -1.67
N THR A 125 18.29 3.67 -2.01
CA THR A 125 17.98 4.09 -3.38
C THR A 125 18.47 5.54 -3.52
N GLY A 126 19.74 5.69 -3.92
CA GLY A 126 20.53 6.93 -3.92
C GLY A 126 20.06 8.07 -4.83
N ALA A 127 18.76 8.36 -4.89
CA ALA A 127 18.22 9.57 -5.48
C ALA A 127 17.85 10.57 -4.37
N VAL A 128 18.82 10.92 -3.52
CA VAL A 128 18.71 12.16 -2.75
C VAL A 128 18.98 13.27 -3.75
N HIS A 129 17.94 13.91 -4.27
CA HIS A 129 18.14 15.22 -4.90
C HIS A 129 18.74 16.12 -3.84
N ARG A 130 20.03 16.44 -4.01
CA ARG A 130 20.70 17.53 -3.31
C ARG A 130 20.32 18.83 -4.01
N GLY A 131 19.02 19.10 -4.11
CA GLY A 131 18.55 20.46 -4.22
C GLY A 131 19.04 21.19 -2.98
N THR A 132 19.16 22.50 -3.07
CA THR A 132 19.31 23.38 -1.90
C THR A 132 18.28 23.01 -0.83
N ALA A 133 18.47 23.44 0.41
CA ALA A 133 17.45 23.25 1.44
C ALA A 133 16.20 24.08 1.07
N ASP A 134 15.44 23.62 0.09
CA ASP A 134 14.28 24.30 -0.45
C ASP A 134 13.26 24.32 0.67
N ASP A 135 12.75 25.50 0.98
CA ASP A 135 11.80 25.68 2.08
C ASP A 135 10.47 24.97 1.78
N ILE A 136 10.24 24.54 0.54
CA ILE A 136 9.07 23.79 0.07
C ILE A 136 9.53 22.47 -0.58
N SER A 137 9.22 21.35 0.06
CA SER A 137 9.55 20.00 -0.43
C SER A 137 8.28 19.32 -0.94
N VAL A 138 8.17 19.17 -2.26
CA VAL A 138 7.02 18.52 -2.91
C VAL A 138 7.23 17.01 -2.95
N MET A 139 6.20 16.26 -2.56
CA MET A 139 6.18 14.80 -2.50
C MET A 139 5.79 14.19 -3.84
N LEU A 140 6.44 14.63 -4.92
CA LEU A 140 6.30 14.05 -6.24
C LEU A 140 7.60 13.33 -6.63
N PRO A 141 7.50 12.22 -7.36
CA PRO A 141 8.66 11.42 -7.70
C PRO A 141 9.51 12.07 -8.80
N SER A 142 10.72 11.55 -8.98
CA SER A 142 11.58 11.92 -10.10
C SER A 142 10.96 11.51 -11.45
N ASN A 143 11.46 12.11 -12.53
CA ASN A 143 10.91 11.97 -13.88
C ASN A 143 10.70 10.52 -14.33
N GLN A 144 11.51 9.55 -13.89
CA GLN A 144 11.36 8.15 -14.26
C GLN A 144 10.08 7.50 -13.70
N TYR A 145 9.49 8.05 -12.64
CA TYR A 145 8.25 7.57 -12.01
C TYR A 145 7.13 8.63 -12.05
N SER A 146 7.24 9.60 -12.96
CA SER A 146 6.28 10.70 -13.15
C SER A 146 4.95 10.28 -13.81
N SER A 147 4.80 9.02 -14.17
CA SER A 147 3.63 8.56 -14.92
C SER A 147 2.43 8.33 -14.02
N VAL A 148 1.25 8.71 -14.51
CA VAL A 148 -0.04 8.53 -13.84
C VAL A 148 -0.97 7.72 -14.73
N PHE A 149 -1.57 6.68 -14.14
CA PHE A 149 -2.61 5.86 -14.75
C PHE A 149 -3.99 6.48 -14.59
N ASN A 150 -4.33 6.92 -13.37
CA ASN A 150 -5.63 7.54 -13.13
C ASN A 150 -5.68 9.00 -13.62
N ASN A 151 -6.86 9.60 -13.50
CA ASN A 151 -7.09 10.99 -13.89
C ASN A 151 -6.88 11.97 -12.73
N VAL A 152 -6.46 11.51 -11.56
CA VAL A 152 -6.23 12.36 -10.39
C VAL A 152 -4.79 12.21 -9.94
N ALA A 153 -4.08 13.34 -9.88
CA ALA A 153 -2.79 13.43 -9.23
C ALA A 153 -2.93 14.22 -7.93
N VAL A 154 -2.56 13.61 -6.81
CA VAL A 154 -2.47 14.31 -5.52
C VAL A 154 -1.07 14.92 -5.42
N ILE A 155 -1.02 16.24 -5.25
CA ILE A 155 0.23 16.96 -5.01
C ILE A 155 0.23 17.43 -3.56
N ARG A 156 1.21 16.96 -2.80
CA ARG A 156 1.45 17.34 -1.40
C ARG A 156 2.84 17.91 -1.25
N TRP A 157 3.02 18.82 -0.31
CA TRP A 157 4.33 19.31 0.07
C TRP A 157 4.45 19.51 1.57
N GLU A 158 5.68 19.58 2.05
CA GLU A 158 6.03 20.06 3.38
C GLU A 158 6.74 21.40 3.26
N SER A 159 6.47 22.32 4.19
CA SER A 159 7.23 23.55 4.32
C SER A 159 7.61 23.83 5.76
N ASN A 160 8.91 23.94 6.01
CA ASN A 160 9.44 24.09 7.37
C ASN A 160 9.49 25.55 7.82
N LYS A 161 9.74 26.48 6.89
CA LYS A 161 9.91 27.91 7.19
C LYS A 161 8.76 28.78 6.69
N THR A 162 8.04 28.34 5.66
CA THR A 162 6.99 29.13 5.01
C THR A 162 5.61 28.60 5.41
N LYS A 163 4.79 29.45 6.02
CA LYS A 163 3.46 29.06 6.55
C LYS A 163 2.31 29.23 5.55
N GLY A 164 2.61 29.31 4.25
CA GLY A 164 1.65 29.63 3.20
C GLY A 164 1.13 31.08 3.28
N PRO A 165 0.10 31.43 2.48
CA PRO A 165 -0.49 30.60 1.43
C PRO A 165 0.51 30.32 0.30
N PHE A 166 0.21 29.29 -0.49
CA PHE A 166 1.02 28.80 -1.59
C PHE A 166 0.33 29.05 -2.93
N VAL A 167 1.14 29.00 -3.98
CA VAL A 167 0.71 29.01 -5.37
C VAL A 167 1.24 27.76 -6.03
N VAL A 168 0.37 27.00 -6.68
CA VAL A 168 0.73 25.87 -7.54
C VAL A 168 0.62 26.31 -8.99
N ASN A 169 1.77 26.39 -9.67
CA ASN A 169 1.85 26.67 -11.09
C ASN A 169 1.84 25.34 -11.86
N ILE A 170 0.94 25.23 -12.83
CA ILE A 170 0.83 24.10 -13.74
C ILE A 170 1.24 24.61 -15.11
N VAL A 171 2.30 24.04 -15.64
CA VAL A 171 2.99 24.52 -16.85
C VAL A 171 3.01 23.42 -17.90
N ASN A 172 2.81 23.77 -19.16
CA ASN A 172 2.98 22.82 -20.26
C ASN A 172 4.48 22.57 -20.55
N MET A 173 4.77 21.66 -21.49
CA MET A 173 6.17 21.36 -21.87
C MET A 173 6.88 22.49 -22.66
N PHE A 174 6.16 23.54 -23.04
CA PHE A 174 6.69 24.73 -23.72
C PHE A 174 6.98 25.88 -22.74
N GLY A 175 6.65 25.74 -21.46
CA GLY A 175 6.84 26.77 -20.44
C GLY A 175 5.63 27.69 -20.22
N ASP A 176 4.51 27.47 -20.92
CA ASP A 176 3.30 28.29 -20.72
C ASP A 176 2.55 27.81 -19.48
N ASN A 177 2.17 28.75 -18.61
CA ASN A 177 1.31 28.47 -17.48
C ASN A 177 -0.13 28.21 -17.97
N VAL A 178 -0.60 26.98 -17.79
CA VAL A 178 -1.95 26.55 -18.20
C VAL A 178 -2.95 26.60 -17.05
N ALA A 179 -2.47 26.63 -15.81
CA ALA A 179 -3.29 26.89 -14.63
C ALA A 179 -2.44 27.37 -13.44
N ARG A 180 -3.05 28.21 -12.61
CA ARG A 180 -2.50 28.71 -11.36
C ARG A 180 -3.53 28.51 -10.26
N ILE A 181 -3.14 27.86 -9.17
CA ILE A 181 -4.02 27.57 -8.03
C ILE A 181 -3.40 28.20 -6.78
N GLU A 182 -4.15 29.04 -6.09
CA GLU A 182 -3.76 29.57 -4.78
C GLU A 182 -4.44 28.77 -3.68
N THR A 183 -3.69 28.38 -2.64
CA THR A 183 -4.24 27.63 -1.51
C THR A 183 -3.52 27.93 -0.20
N ALA A 184 -4.23 27.85 0.91
CA ALA A 184 -3.63 27.89 2.24
C ALA A 184 -3.17 26.49 2.71
N ASP A 185 -3.66 25.44 2.07
CA ASP A 185 -3.32 24.05 2.38
C ASP A 185 -1.95 23.66 1.81
N THR A 186 -1.40 22.54 2.28
CA THR A 186 -0.17 21.94 1.74
C THR A 186 -0.44 20.76 0.81
N ARG A 187 -1.63 20.76 0.20
CA ARG A 187 -2.14 19.70 -0.67
C ARG A 187 -3.10 20.27 -1.70
N ILE A 188 -3.03 19.73 -2.92
CA ILE A 188 -4.08 19.88 -3.93
C ILE A 188 -4.38 18.53 -4.62
N GLU A 189 -5.56 18.43 -5.21
CA GLU A 189 -5.90 17.39 -6.18
C GLU A 189 -5.99 18.00 -7.57
N LEU A 190 -5.23 17.44 -8.50
CA LEU A 190 -5.24 17.84 -9.90
C LEU A 190 -6.02 16.81 -10.72
N ASN A 191 -7.16 17.21 -11.28
CA ASN A 191 -7.89 16.41 -12.25
C ASN A 191 -7.26 16.57 -13.64
N LEU A 192 -6.57 15.54 -14.13
CA LEU A 192 -5.87 15.49 -15.41
C LEU A 192 -6.80 15.53 -16.63
N ASN A 193 -8.13 15.42 -16.43
CA ASN A 193 -9.14 15.63 -17.47
C ASN A 193 -9.70 17.06 -17.51
N ASP A 194 -9.17 17.98 -16.71
CA ASP A 194 -9.54 19.39 -16.79
C ASP A 194 -9.26 19.96 -18.19
N THR A 195 -10.23 20.68 -18.77
CA THR A 195 -10.17 21.18 -20.15
C THR A 195 -9.00 22.12 -20.42
N ARG A 196 -8.39 22.71 -19.37
CA ARG A 196 -7.20 23.57 -19.51
C ARG A 196 -5.96 22.78 -19.97
N PHE A 197 -5.92 21.48 -19.72
CA PHE A 197 -4.76 20.64 -20.00
C PHE A 197 -5.10 19.17 -20.32
N SER A 198 -6.35 18.87 -20.65
CA SER A 198 -6.81 17.52 -21.01
C SER A 198 -6.08 16.96 -22.23
N ASP A 199 -5.71 17.83 -23.17
CA ASP A 199 -5.04 17.46 -24.42
C ASP A 199 -3.51 17.37 -24.26
N LEU A 200 -2.99 17.80 -23.10
CA LEU A 200 -1.57 17.69 -22.79
C LEU A 200 -1.26 16.31 -22.23
N SER A 201 -0.18 15.71 -22.75
CA SER A 201 0.32 14.41 -22.29
C SER A 201 1.21 14.52 -21.05
N ALA A 202 1.70 15.72 -20.75
CA ALA A 202 2.58 15.99 -19.64
C ALA A 202 2.42 17.43 -19.12
N LEU A 203 2.67 17.60 -17.82
CA LEU A 203 2.62 18.87 -17.10
C LEU A 203 3.84 18.97 -16.19
N LEU A 204 4.32 20.19 -16.00
CA LEU A 204 5.29 20.53 -14.97
C LEU A 204 4.57 21.23 -13.82
N ILE A 205 4.85 20.79 -12.60
CA ILE A 205 4.26 21.31 -11.37
C ILE A 205 5.34 22.01 -10.57
N GLU A 206 5.06 23.23 -10.14
CA GLU A 206 5.90 24.01 -9.25
C GLU A 206 5.04 24.59 -8.13
N VAL A 207 5.54 24.52 -6.89
CA VAL A 207 4.87 25.11 -5.74
C VAL A 207 5.72 26.24 -5.20
N SER A 208 5.15 27.44 -5.09
CA SER A 208 5.84 28.60 -4.53
C SER A 208 5.06 29.20 -3.36
N ALA A 209 5.76 29.94 -2.49
CA ALA A 209 5.10 30.81 -1.53
C ALA A 209 4.36 31.93 -2.28
N LYS A 210 3.14 32.27 -1.85
CA LYS A 210 2.38 33.38 -2.46
C LYS A 210 3.05 34.73 -2.24
N ASN A 211 3.66 34.92 -1.07
CA ASN A 211 4.24 36.20 -0.66
C ASN A 211 5.69 36.39 -1.11
N ASP A 212 6.36 35.32 -1.56
CA ASP A 212 7.72 35.39 -2.12
C ASP A 212 7.91 34.26 -3.15
N ALA A 213 7.76 34.58 -4.43
CA ALA A 213 7.91 33.61 -5.51
C ALA A 213 9.34 33.07 -5.68
N LYS A 214 10.35 33.65 -5.01
CA LYS A 214 11.71 33.09 -4.97
C LYS A 214 11.79 31.87 -4.06
N ILE A 215 10.85 31.72 -3.14
CA ILE A 215 10.68 30.53 -2.34
C ILE A 215 9.76 29.59 -3.13
N ALA A 216 10.38 28.78 -3.99
CA ALA A 216 9.70 27.81 -4.83
C ALA A 216 10.37 26.44 -4.75
N SER A 217 9.61 25.40 -5.02
CA SER A 217 10.13 24.05 -5.26
C SER A 217 10.83 23.98 -6.62
N GLU A 218 11.56 22.89 -6.84
CA GLU A 218 11.88 22.45 -8.19
C GLU A 218 10.59 22.14 -9.00
N GLN A 219 10.75 21.98 -10.31
CA GLN A 219 9.66 21.56 -11.19
C GLN A 219 9.56 20.04 -11.26
N TYR A 220 8.35 19.52 -11.07
CA TYR A 220 8.06 18.10 -11.09
C TYR A 220 7.23 17.73 -12.31
N LEU A 221 7.66 16.70 -13.04
CA LEU A 221 6.93 16.17 -14.18
C LEU A 221 5.76 15.31 -13.70
N ILE A 222 4.59 15.50 -14.30
CA ILE A 222 3.46 14.58 -14.26
C ILE A 222 3.12 14.22 -15.70
N LYS A 223 3.14 12.93 -16.02
CA LYS A 223 2.90 12.41 -17.37
C LYS A 223 1.70 11.47 -17.37
N LYS A 224 0.75 11.68 -18.29
CA LYS A 224 -0.30 10.68 -18.54
C LYS A 224 0.34 9.45 -19.17
N LEU A 225 -0.01 8.26 -18.69
CA LEU A 225 0.41 7.03 -19.37
C LEU A 225 0.00 7.06 -20.85
N SER A 226 0.85 6.48 -21.70
CA SER A 226 0.52 6.30 -23.11
C SER A 226 -0.73 5.41 -23.24
N PRO A 227 -1.52 5.52 -24.33
CA PRO A 227 -2.67 4.63 -24.53
C PRO A 227 -2.30 3.14 -24.47
N ALA A 228 -1.13 2.76 -24.97
CA ALA A 228 -0.65 1.38 -24.91
C ALA A 228 -0.36 0.92 -23.48
N ASP A 229 0.24 1.78 -22.64
CA ASP A 229 0.55 1.42 -21.26
C ASP A 229 -0.66 1.54 -20.33
N GLN A 230 -1.60 2.45 -20.63
CA GLN A 230 -2.94 2.49 -20.04
C GLN A 230 -3.65 1.13 -20.20
N GLU A 231 -3.68 0.58 -21.41
CA GLU A 231 -4.32 -0.72 -21.65
C GLU A 231 -3.61 -1.89 -20.95
N LYS A 232 -2.27 -1.88 -20.89
CA LYS A 232 -1.51 -2.88 -20.11
C LYS A 232 -1.82 -2.78 -18.61
N MET A 233 -1.88 -1.56 -18.09
CA MET A 233 -2.15 -1.30 -16.68
C MET A 233 -3.58 -1.72 -16.32
N LYS A 234 -4.56 -1.37 -17.17
CA LYS A 234 -5.95 -1.78 -17.03
C LYS A 234 -6.09 -3.31 -16.99
N LYS A 235 -5.37 -4.05 -17.84
CA LYS A 235 -5.34 -5.52 -17.77
C LYS A 235 -4.82 -6.02 -16.43
N SER A 236 -3.70 -5.46 -15.95
CA SER A 236 -3.12 -5.82 -14.65
C SER A 236 -4.05 -5.50 -13.48
N LEU A 237 -4.75 -4.36 -13.54
CA LEU A 237 -5.71 -3.95 -12.51
C LEU A 237 -6.95 -4.85 -12.51
N ASN A 238 -7.43 -5.25 -13.69
CA ASN A 238 -8.59 -6.13 -13.80
C ASN A 238 -8.37 -7.48 -13.10
N GLU A 239 -7.13 -7.98 -13.04
CA GLU A 239 -6.76 -9.22 -12.34
C GLU A 239 -7.03 -9.19 -10.83
N ILE A 240 -7.11 -8.01 -10.21
CA ILE A 240 -7.39 -7.84 -8.77
C ILE A 240 -8.67 -7.05 -8.48
N SER A 241 -9.30 -6.50 -9.53
CA SER A 241 -10.40 -5.55 -9.41
C SER A 241 -11.61 -6.10 -8.67
N SER A 242 -11.87 -7.40 -8.79
CA SER A 242 -13.02 -8.04 -8.12
C SER A 242 -12.84 -8.10 -6.61
N GLU A 243 -11.59 -8.24 -6.15
CA GLU A 243 -11.20 -8.38 -4.76
C GLU A 243 -11.07 -7.03 -4.04
N VAL A 244 -10.83 -5.95 -4.78
CA VAL A 244 -10.66 -4.58 -4.23
C VAL A 244 -11.70 -3.58 -4.71
N SER A 245 -12.83 -4.07 -5.23
CA SER A 245 -13.89 -3.23 -5.83
C SER A 245 -14.58 -2.31 -4.82
N GLU A 246 -14.71 -2.74 -3.57
CA GLU A 246 -15.34 -1.94 -2.53
C GLU A 246 -14.41 -0.80 -2.08
N PRO A 247 -14.94 0.41 -1.82
CA PRO A 247 -14.14 1.57 -1.43
C PRO A 247 -13.82 1.55 0.08
N THR A 248 -13.23 0.46 0.58
CA THR A 248 -12.77 0.34 1.97
C THR A 248 -11.34 0.84 2.13
N ALA A 249 -10.93 1.16 3.37
CA ALA A 249 -9.56 1.60 3.63
C ALA A 249 -8.57 0.50 3.25
N LEU A 250 -8.84 -0.74 3.65
CA LEU A 250 -7.99 -1.88 3.31
C LEU A 250 -7.87 -2.09 1.79
N ASN A 251 -8.95 -1.94 1.02
CA ASN A 251 -8.90 -2.10 -0.44
C ASN A 251 -8.09 -0.99 -1.11
N LYS A 252 -8.23 0.26 -0.64
CA LYS A 252 -7.39 1.38 -1.11
C LYS A 252 -5.92 1.18 -0.75
N PHE A 253 -5.64 0.59 0.40
CA PHE A 253 -4.28 0.24 0.80
C PHE A 253 -3.67 -0.82 -0.12
N PHE A 254 -4.45 -1.82 -0.52
CA PHE A 254 -4.05 -2.79 -1.52
C PHE A 254 -3.79 -2.18 -2.88
N LEU A 255 -4.64 -1.24 -3.32
CA LEU A 255 -4.41 -0.49 -4.56
C LEU A 255 -3.13 0.36 -4.48
N ALA A 256 -2.82 0.95 -3.32
CA ALA A 256 -1.57 1.67 -3.13
C ALA A 256 -0.34 0.76 -3.32
N GLY A 257 -0.36 -0.43 -2.72
CA GLY A 257 0.69 -1.44 -2.93
C GLY A 257 0.79 -1.92 -4.38
N PHE A 258 -0.34 -2.11 -5.06
CA PHE A 258 -0.37 -2.42 -6.49
C PHE A 258 0.33 -1.34 -7.33
N TYR A 259 -0.06 -0.08 -7.16
CA TYR A 259 0.55 1.02 -7.91
C TYR A 259 2.02 1.20 -7.58
N GLU A 260 2.42 1.02 -6.32
CA GLU A 260 3.81 1.08 -5.89
C GLU A 260 4.65 -0.01 -6.57
N GLU A 261 4.17 -1.27 -6.59
CA GLU A 261 4.88 -2.37 -7.27
C GLU A 261 5.00 -2.12 -8.78
N LYS A 262 4.01 -1.46 -9.39
CA LYS A 262 4.02 -1.07 -10.81
C LYS A 262 4.83 0.19 -11.11
N GLY A 263 5.40 0.85 -10.09
CA GLY A 263 6.15 2.09 -10.26
C GLY A 263 5.30 3.33 -10.57
N LEU A 264 3.98 3.24 -10.40
CA LEU A 264 3.04 4.35 -10.56
C LEU A 264 2.92 5.11 -9.23
N LEU A 265 4.00 5.79 -8.84
CA LEU A 265 4.13 6.35 -7.49
C LEU A 265 3.12 7.47 -7.20
N ILE A 266 2.69 8.23 -8.20
CA ILE A 266 1.66 9.28 -8.04
C ILE A 266 0.28 8.65 -7.76
N ASP A 267 -0.08 7.56 -8.45
CA ASP A 267 -1.29 6.81 -8.16
C ASP A 267 -1.22 6.13 -6.78
N ALA A 268 -0.04 5.65 -6.40
CA ALA A 268 0.18 5.08 -5.06
C ALA A 268 -0.02 6.13 -3.97
N ILE A 269 0.52 7.35 -4.13
CA ILE A 269 0.28 8.48 -3.22
C ILE A 269 -1.22 8.72 -3.06
N ALA A 270 -1.96 8.85 -4.16
CA ALA A 270 -3.39 9.10 -4.12
C ALA A 270 -4.14 7.98 -3.38
N ALA A 271 -3.77 6.72 -3.59
CA ALA A 271 -4.38 5.58 -2.92
C ALA A 271 -4.04 5.50 -1.41
N TYR A 272 -2.81 5.83 -1.01
CA TYR A 272 -2.43 5.92 0.40
C TYR A 272 -3.18 7.05 1.12
N GLU A 273 -3.29 8.22 0.49
CA GLU A 273 -4.03 9.33 1.08
C GLU A 273 -5.52 9.02 1.22
N GLU A 274 -6.11 8.37 0.23
CA GLU A 274 -7.50 7.91 0.29
C GLU A 274 -7.71 6.85 1.38
N THR A 275 -6.74 5.95 1.57
CA THR A 275 -6.75 4.98 2.69
C THR A 275 -6.85 5.69 4.03
N ILE A 276 -6.00 6.70 4.25
CA ILE A 276 -6.00 7.50 5.48
C ILE A 276 -7.31 8.28 5.63
N ARG A 277 -7.86 8.80 4.53
CA ARG A 277 -9.16 9.51 4.56
C ARG A 277 -10.31 8.60 5.00
N LEU A 278 -10.29 7.32 4.57
CA LEU A 278 -11.33 6.33 4.89
C LEU A 278 -11.20 5.75 6.30
N ALA A 279 -9.99 5.72 6.87
CA ALA A 279 -9.71 5.23 8.22
C ALA A 279 -8.70 6.13 8.94
N PRO A 280 -9.05 7.40 9.23
CA PRO A 280 -8.11 8.38 9.78
C PRO A 280 -7.69 8.06 11.22
N ASP A 281 -8.46 7.24 11.90
CA ASP A 281 -8.26 6.78 13.26
C ASP A 281 -7.41 5.51 13.35
N VAL A 282 -6.95 4.95 12.23
CA VAL A 282 -6.06 3.79 12.16
C VAL A 282 -4.62 4.27 11.88
N PRO A 283 -3.76 4.45 12.91
CA PRO A 283 -2.45 5.08 12.76
C PRO A 283 -1.52 4.35 11.79
N PHE A 284 -1.68 3.01 11.71
CA PHE A 284 -0.92 2.15 10.81
C PHE A 284 -0.92 2.65 9.35
N TYR A 285 -2.02 3.20 8.85
CA TYR A 285 -2.08 3.67 7.46
C TYR A 285 -1.27 4.96 7.24
N ALA A 286 -1.27 5.87 8.22
CA ALA A 286 -0.44 7.07 8.17
C ALA A 286 1.05 6.71 8.28
N GLU A 287 1.39 5.75 9.15
CA GLU A 287 2.76 5.23 9.28
C GLU A 287 3.23 4.57 7.99
N ALA A 288 2.42 3.68 7.40
CA ALA A 288 2.75 3.01 6.15
C ALA A 288 2.94 3.99 4.97
N TYR A 289 2.11 5.03 4.87
CA TYR A 289 2.30 6.08 3.88
C TYR A 289 3.59 6.86 4.11
N ASN A 290 3.90 7.23 5.35
CA ASN A 290 5.16 7.91 5.68
C ASN A 290 6.38 7.04 5.35
N ASP A 291 6.33 5.75 5.66
CA ASP A 291 7.38 4.78 5.31
C ASP A 291 7.54 4.63 3.80
N PHE A 292 6.44 4.65 3.04
CA PHE A 292 6.44 4.72 1.58
C PHE A 292 7.17 5.97 1.09
N LEU A 293 6.79 7.16 1.56
CA LEU A 293 7.41 8.41 1.14
C LEU A 293 8.92 8.41 1.39
N ILE A 294 9.36 7.91 2.55
CA ILE A 294 10.79 7.80 2.90
C ILE A 294 11.49 6.78 1.99
N ARG A 295 10.91 5.59 1.80
CA ARG A 295 11.46 4.53 0.95
C ARG A 295 11.63 4.95 -0.51
N GLN A 296 10.73 5.78 -1.00
CA GLN A 296 10.76 6.31 -2.36
C GLN A 296 11.57 7.62 -2.49
N GLY A 297 12.21 8.08 -1.40
CA GLY A 297 13.01 9.31 -1.40
C GLY A 297 12.21 10.61 -1.53
N LEU A 298 10.89 10.55 -1.34
CA LEU A 298 9.96 11.68 -1.45
C LEU A 298 9.87 12.49 -0.15
N LYS A 299 10.34 11.91 0.95
CA LYS A 299 10.39 12.54 2.27
C LYS A 299 11.66 12.13 3.01
N LYS A 300 12.21 13.05 3.80
CA LYS A 300 13.35 12.78 4.70
C LYS A 300 12.87 12.11 5.99
N LYS A 301 13.70 11.23 6.54
CA LYS A 301 13.45 10.59 7.84
C LYS A 301 13.59 11.60 8.98
#